data_AF-T0LJM7-F1
#
_entry.id   AF-T0LJM7-F1
#
_cell.length_a   1.000
_cell.length_b   1.000
_cell.length_c   1.000
_cell.angle_alpha   90.00
_cell.angle_beta   90.00
_cell.angle_gamma   90.00
#
_symmetry.space_group_name_H-M   'P 1'
#
loop_
_entity.id
_entity.type
_entity.pdbx_description
1 polymer ?
#
loop_
_entity_poly.entity_id
_entity_poly.type
_entity_poly.pdbx_seq_one_letter_code
_entity_poly.pdbx_strand_id
1 'polypeptide(L)'
;MAMVYSSQSSQTKYKLDSKFTHEELCKAEPLAEYQDIVEEYQIEPPFSSARILKERGTGMYSYVAVEPILGKETISFISNARNYFLASVNAFPENKEERIAVMRKSLEQFKVLSKSNIPDIELEKAFYYFYRELEGFGKIQVPLLDETIEDISCVGPNTPIYVVHRKFGSIATSMIFETEQDLDDFVRLIVQRSGKHISIAVPMVDCSLPDGSRIQATLGREVTKNGSTFTIRRFRNDPFTPIDLIKLGTMSADIAAYIWHALEVGQNIFIVGGTASGKTTTLNAILSFIPTDKKIVSIEDTKELNIPHENWVQTLTRQGTGDVNPATGKRIGEVSMFDLLVNSLRQRPDYIIVGEVRGREAYTVFQSMAVGHTAISTFHSNDIPSFIHRLEGEPLNIPRSMISSLNIILLQGIVKAGGRNARRIQKVVEVVGVEKQTNEVITNTVFDWDQNTDRFLYSGHSYLHDRVLRSENMTTEQLNSIMDRKKKVLEEIKDGARLDIYKFSDMINGLAYGSSPHAARPESGSGGE
;
A
#
# COMPACT_ATOMS: atom_id res chain seq x y z
N MET A 1 28.31 1.69 29.33
CA MET A 1 27.13 0.87 29.65
C MET A 1 25.97 1.44 28.83
N ALA A 2 25.98 1.17 27.53
CA ALA A 2 25.02 1.71 26.57
C ALA A 2 24.05 0.57 26.22
N MET A 3 22.78 0.73 26.59
CA MET A 3 21.73 -0.20 26.21
C MET A 3 21.49 -0.05 24.71
N VAL A 4 21.79 -1.10 23.97
CA VAL A 4 21.40 -1.31 22.58
C VAL A 4 19.87 -1.40 22.55
N TYR A 5 19.20 -0.35 22.08
CA TYR A 5 17.82 -0.47 21.62
C TYR A 5 17.85 -1.25 20.31
N SER A 6 17.67 -2.57 20.39
CA SER A 6 17.28 -3.35 19.22
C SER A 6 15.86 -2.92 18.86
N SER A 7 15.71 -2.10 17.82
CA SER A 7 14.44 -1.90 17.13
C SER A 7 14.10 -3.19 16.38
N GLN A 8 13.68 -4.21 17.12
CA GLN A 8 12.85 -5.26 16.54
C GLN A 8 11.66 -4.54 15.90
N SER A 9 11.41 -4.86 14.64
CA SER A 9 10.21 -4.48 13.91
C SER A 9 8.97 -4.94 14.69
N SER A 10 8.48 -4.07 15.57
CA SER A 10 7.31 -4.30 16.40
C SER A 10 6.04 -4.05 15.58
N GLN A 11 5.84 -4.86 14.54
CA GLN A 11 4.48 -5.30 14.20
C GLN A 11 4.31 -6.70 14.78
N THR A 12 4.31 -6.77 16.11
CA THR A 12 3.60 -7.84 16.79
C THR A 12 2.15 -7.69 16.33
N LYS A 13 1.72 -8.51 15.35
CA LYS A 13 0.30 -8.75 15.11
C LYS A 13 -0.25 -9.19 16.47
N TYR A 14 -0.94 -8.28 17.17
CA TYR A 14 -1.55 -8.54 18.46
C TYR A 14 -2.60 -9.63 18.24
N LYS A 15 -2.19 -10.88 18.42
CA LYS A 15 -3.01 -12.05 18.11
C LYS A 15 -4.01 -12.21 19.24
N LEU A 16 -5.29 -12.29 18.88
CA LEU A 16 -6.28 -12.89 19.75
C LEU A 16 -5.78 -14.30 20.08
N ASP A 17 -5.69 -14.61 21.37
CA ASP A 17 -5.27 -15.91 21.85
C ASP A 17 -6.49 -16.72 22.30
N SER A 18 -6.34 -18.04 22.22
CA SER A 18 -7.30 -18.98 22.78
C SER A 18 -6.59 -20.27 23.17
N LYS A 19 -7.13 -20.95 24.19
CA LYS A 19 -6.72 -22.30 24.56
C LYS A 19 -7.30 -23.39 23.64
N PHE A 20 -8.26 -23.04 22.78
CA PHE A 20 -8.92 -23.95 21.84
C PHE A 20 -8.30 -23.84 20.44
N THR A 21 -8.35 -24.94 19.69
CA THR A 21 -7.87 -24.97 18.30
C THR A 21 -8.88 -24.34 17.34
N HIS A 22 -8.43 -24.10 16.10
CA HIS A 22 -9.30 -23.57 15.06
C HIS A 22 -10.48 -24.50 14.77
N GLU A 23 -10.27 -25.82 14.75
CA GLU A 23 -11.31 -26.81 14.48
C GLU A 23 -12.36 -26.92 15.60
N GLU A 24 -11.98 -26.56 16.83
CA GLU A 24 -12.90 -26.52 17.97
C GLU A 24 -13.80 -25.27 17.91
N LEU A 25 -13.22 -24.12 17.57
CA LEU A 25 -13.91 -22.83 17.53
C LEU A 25 -14.74 -22.64 16.25
N CYS A 26 -14.15 -23.01 15.12
CA CYS A 26 -14.68 -22.79 13.79
C CYS A 26 -15.14 -24.11 13.18
N LYS A 27 -16.37 -24.12 12.67
CA LYS A 27 -16.86 -25.20 11.82
C LYS A 27 -17.22 -24.58 10.49
N ALA A 28 -16.56 -25.02 9.43
CA ALA A 28 -16.96 -24.60 8.12
C ALA A 28 -18.25 -25.31 7.71
N GLU A 29 -19.10 -24.59 6.99
CA GLU A 29 -20.32 -25.18 6.43
C GLU A 29 -19.97 -26.31 5.45
N PRO A 30 -20.84 -27.34 5.34
CA PRO A 30 -20.69 -28.38 4.33
C PRO A 30 -20.67 -27.76 2.94
N LEU A 31 -19.74 -28.22 2.09
CA LEU A 31 -19.69 -27.79 0.69
C LEU A 31 -20.91 -28.31 -0.06
N ALA A 32 -21.42 -27.51 -1.00
CA ALA A 32 -22.37 -28.02 -1.97
C ALA A 32 -21.69 -29.04 -2.90
N GLU A 33 -22.42 -30.03 -3.43
CA GLU A 33 -21.86 -31.11 -4.26
C GLU A 33 -21.11 -30.62 -5.52
N TYR A 34 -21.45 -29.41 -5.98
CA TYR A 34 -20.85 -28.77 -7.14
C TYR A 34 -19.65 -27.87 -6.82
N GLN A 35 -19.21 -27.79 -5.56
CA GLN A 35 -18.11 -26.93 -5.10
C GLN A 35 -16.89 -27.75 -4.67
N ASP A 36 -15.70 -27.27 -5.07
CA ASP A 36 -14.41 -27.78 -4.62
C ASP A 36 -13.65 -26.72 -3.82
N ILE A 37 -12.96 -27.11 -2.76
CA ILE A 37 -11.98 -26.23 -2.09
C ILE A 37 -10.71 -26.18 -2.94
N VAL A 38 -10.32 -24.98 -3.34
CA VAL A 38 -9.10 -24.71 -4.10
C VAL A 38 -7.96 -24.36 -3.16
N GLU A 39 -8.22 -23.48 -2.20
CA GLU A 39 -7.27 -23.05 -1.17
C GLU A 39 -7.99 -22.84 0.16
N GLU A 40 -7.31 -23.18 1.26
CA GLU A 40 -7.73 -22.89 2.63
C GLU A 40 -6.52 -22.45 3.44
N TYR A 41 -6.63 -21.32 4.13
CA TYR A 41 -5.53 -20.75 4.91
C TYR A 41 -6.03 -19.92 6.10
N GLN A 42 -5.23 -19.85 7.15
CA GLN A 42 -5.55 -19.13 8.39
C GLN A 42 -5.33 -17.62 8.22
N ILE A 43 -6.22 -16.81 8.80
CA ILE A 43 -6.14 -15.33 8.76
C ILE A 43 -5.77 -14.79 10.14
N GLU A 44 -6.63 -15.03 11.13
CA GLU A 44 -6.41 -14.65 12.53
C GLU A 44 -6.55 -15.91 13.40
N PRO A 45 -5.57 -16.83 13.36
CA PRO A 45 -5.68 -18.09 14.11
C PRO A 45 -5.71 -17.84 15.62
N PRO A 46 -6.54 -18.59 16.38
CA PRO A 46 -7.37 -19.71 15.92
C PRO A 46 -8.78 -19.32 15.44
N PHE A 47 -9.13 -18.04 15.38
CA PHE A 47 -10.52 -17.60 15.23
C PHE A 47 -11.02 -17.47 13.80
N SER A 48 -10.15 -17.29 12.80
CA SER A 48 -10.62 -17.14 11.43
C SER A 48 -9.69 -17.70 10.36
N SER A 49 -10.30 -18.24 9.32
CA SER A 49 -9.65 -18.72 8.10
C SER A 49 -10.45 -18.29 6.87
N ALA A 50 -9.82 -18.41 5.70
CA ALA A 50 -10.45 -18.16 4.41
C ALA A 50 -10.42 -19.43 3.57
N ARG A 51 -11.52 -19.69 2.86
CA ARG A 51 -11.62 -20.75 1.85
C ARG A 51 -11.94 -20.14 0.50
N ILE A 52 -11.16 -20.54 -0.51
CA ILE A 52 -11.47 -20.26 -1.91
C ILE A 52 -12.15 -21.49 -2.49
N LEU A 53 -13.41 -21.34 -2.88
CA LEU A 53 -14.16 -22.40 -3.52
C LEU A 53 -14.19 -22.19 -5.04
N LYS A 54 -14.32 -23.28 -5.79
CA LYS A 54 -14.56 -23.26 -7.23
C LYS A 54 -15.77 -24.12 -7.57
N GLU A 55 -16.67 -23.56 -8.36
CA GLU A 55 -17.84 -24.29 -8.87
C GLU A 55 -17.46 -25.13 -10.11
N ARG A 56 -17.78 -26.43 -10.08
CA ARG A 56 -17.42 -27.42 -11.13
C ARG A 56 -18.05 -27.13 -12.49
N GLY A 57 -19.21 -26.46 -12.54
CA GLY A 57 -19.93 -26.16 -13.78
C GLY A 57 -19.52 -24.82 -14.42
N THR A 58 -19.53 -23.74 -13.64
CA THR A 58 -19.26 -22.38 -14.13
C THR A 58 -17.77 -22.03 -14.11
N GLY A 59 -16.97 -22.73 -13.30
CA GLY A 59 -15.58 -22.39 -13.02
C GLY A 59 -15.41 -21.12 -12.18
N MET A 60 -16.50 -20.53 -11.68
CA MET A 60 -16.47 -19.33 -10.85
C MET A 60 -15.85 -19.63 -9.49
N TYR A 61 -15.08 -18.67 -8.99
CA TYR A 61 -14.49 -18.73 -7.66
C TYR A 61 -15.33 -17.91 -6.67
N SER A 62 -15.40 -18.38 -5.42
CA SER A 62 -16.00 -17.64 -4.30
C SER A 62 -15.10 -17.65 -3.08
N TYR A 63 -15.24 -16.61 -2.25
CA TYR A 63 -14.49 -16.41 -1.01
C TYR A 63 -15.39 -16.67 0.19
N VAL A 64 -15.04 -17.64 1.03
CA VAL A 64 -15.78 -17.95 2.26
C VAL A 64 -14.90 -17.64 3.46
N ALA A 65 -15.31 -16.65 4.24
CA ALA A 65 -14.76 -16.39 5.56
C ALA A 65 -15.30 -17.44 6.52
N VAL A 66 -14.40 -18.18 7.18
CA VAL A 66 -14.75 -19.18 8.19
C VAL A 66 -14.45 -18.57 9.56
N GLU A 67 -15.51 -18.31 10.32
CA GLU A 67 -15.48 -17.70 11.65
C GLU A 67 -16.17 -18.63 12.67
N PRO A 68 -16.08 -18.35 13.98
CA PRO A 68 -16.66 -19.23 14.99
C PRO A 68 -18.19 -19.27 14.92
N ILE A 69 -18.80 -20.45 14.90
CA ILE A 69 -20.27 -20.56 14.88
C ILE A 69 -20.83 -20.30 16.27
N LEU A 70 -21.74 -19.33 16.35
CA LEU A 70 -22.43 -18.95 17.59
C LEU A 70 -23.75 -19.70 17.79
N GLY A 71 -23.99 -20.18 19.02
CA GLY A 71 -25.31 -20.62 19.45
C GLY A 71 -26.26 -19.44 19.72
N LYS A 72 -27.59 -19.69 19.69
CA LYS A 72 -28.61 -18.65 19.96
C LYS A 72 -28.44 -17.98 21.32
N GLU A 73 -28.08 -18.76 22.35
CA GLU A 73 -27.81 -18.23 23.70
C GLU A 73 -26.57 -17.33 23.71
N THR A 74 -25.51 -17.73 22.98
CA THR A 74 -24.27 -16.97 22.84
C THR A 74 -24.50 -15.62 22.15
N ILE A 75 -25.34 -15.58 21.11
CA ILE A 75 -25.73 -14.32 20.43
C ILE A 75 -26.39 -13.34 21.40
N SER A 76 -27.37 -13.82 22.19
CA SER A 76 -28.04 -13.00 23.20
C SER A 76 -27.07 -12.51 24.28
N PHE A 77 -26.15 -13.38 24.71
CA PHE A 77 -25.12 -13.03 25.67
C PHE A 77 -24.18 -11.93 25.18
N ILE A 78 -23.69 -12.00 23.94
CA ILE A 78 -22.82 -10.97 23.35
C ILE A 78 -23.52 -9.62 23.33
N SER A 79 -24.78 -9.57 22.89
CA SER A 79 -25.55 -8.32 22.83
C SER A 79 -25.71 -7.67 24.21
N ASN A 80 -26.03 -8.46 25.24
CA ASN A 80 -26.16 -7.95 26.60
C ASN A 80 -24.80 -7.55 27.20
N ALA A 81 -23.75 -8.32 26.94
CA ALA A 81 -22.39 -8.02 27.37
C ALA A 81 -21.90 -6.70 26.74
N ARG A 82 -22.25 -6.43 25.48
CA ARG A 82 -21.94 -5.17 24.79
C ARG A 82 -22.58 -3.98 25.49
N ASN A 83 -23.87 -4.07 25.81
CA ASN A 83 -24.57 -3.00 26.52
C ASN A 83 -23.96 -2.77 27.91
N TYR A 84 -23.61 -3.85 28.63
CA TYR A 84 -22.92 -3.77 29.92
C TYR A 84 -21.56 -3.08 29.79
N PHE A 85 -20.76 -3.44 28.78
CA PHE A 85 -19.45 -2.84 28.54
C PHE A 85 -19.56 -1.34 28.23
N LEU A 86 -20.43 -0.96 27.30
CA LEU A 86 -20.64 0.45 26.95
C LEU A 86 -21.13 1.28 28.14
N ALA A 87 -21.87 0.68 29.08
CA ALA A 87 -22.34 1.35 30.29
C ALA A 87 -21.30 1.41 31.42
N SER A 88 -20.29 0.52 31.42
CA SER A 88 -19.33 0.36 32.52
C SER A 88 -17.95 0.93 32.23
N VAL A 89 -17.60 1.12 30.96
CA VAL A 89 -16.29 1.61 30.56
C VAL A 89 -16.22 3.13 30.73
N ASN A 90 -15.54 3.56 31.80
CA ASN A 90 -15.28 4.98 32.07
C ASN A 90 -14.02 5.50 31.36
N ALA A 91 -13.02 4.63 31.14
CA ALA A 91 -11.79 4.95 30.44
C ALA A 91 -11.36 3.74 29.62
N PHE A 92 -11.03 3.98 28.34
CA PHE A 92 -10.58 2.93 27.44
C PHE A 92 -9.10 3.16 27.09
N PRO A 93 -8.21 2.18 27.34
CA PRO A 93 -6.78 2.38 27.15
C PRO A 93 -6.37 2.78 25.73
N GLU A 94 -5.33 3.62 25.60
CA GLU A 94 -4.74 3.95 24.30
C GLU A 94 -3.94 2.77 23.72
N ASN A 95 -3.41 1.90 24.57
CA ASN A 95 -2.69 0.70 24.15
C ASN A 95 -3.67 -0.42 23.75
N LYS A 96 -3.45 -1.04 22.58
CA LYS A 96 -4.32 -2.08 22.04
C LYS A 96 -4.36 -3.36 22.87
N GLU A 97 -3.24 -3.80 23.43
CA GLU A 97 -3.19 -4.99 24.29
C GLU A 97 -4.00 -4.79 25.56
N GLU A 98 -3.86 -3.62 26.17
CA GLU A 98 -4.63 -3.25 27.36
C GLU A 98 -6.13 -3.19 27.05
N ARG A 99 -6.52 -2.68 25.87
CA ARG A 99 -7.93 -2.72 25.42
C ARG A 99 -8.46 -4.15 25.32
N ILE A 100 -7.72 -5.03 24.66
CA ILE A 100 -8.09 -6.46 24.51
C ILE A 100 -8.26 -7.10 25.89
N ALA A 101 -7.33 -6.85 26.82
CA ALA A 101 -7.41 -7.37 28.18
C ALA A 101 -8.63 -6.83 28.96
N VAL A 102 -8.92 -5.54 28.85
CA VAL A 102 -10.11 -4.91 29.47
C VAL A 102 -11.40 -5.51 28.92
N MET A 103 -11.48 -5.70 27.60
CA MET A 103 -12.64 -6.32 26.94
C MET A 103 -12.85 -7.76 27.40
N ARG A 104 -11.77 -8.56 27.45
CA ARG A 104 -11.83 -9.95 27.91
C ARG A 104 -12.32 -10.03 29.35
N LYS A 105 -11.73 -9.23 30.25
CA LYS A 105 -12.13 -9.12 31.65
C LYS A 105 -13.59 -8.69 31.81
N SER A 106 -14.05 -7.74 31.01
CA SER A 106 -15.45 -7.28 31.08
C SER A 106 -16.43 -8.38 30.67
N LEU A 107 -16.10 -9.18 29.66
CA LEU A 107 -16.94 -10.29 29.21
C LEU A 107 -17.02 -11.39 30.29
N GLU A 108 -15.91 -11.71 30.94
CA GLU A 108 -15.84 -12.64 32.06
C GLU A 108 -16.64 -12.14 33.28
N GLN A 109 -16.50 -10.86 33.63
CA GLN A 109 -17.29 -10.24 34.70
C GLN A 109 -18.78 -10.31 34.39
N PHE A 110 -19.18 -10.01 33.15
CA PHE A 110 -20.57 -10.10 32.74
C PHE A 110 -21.11 -11.54 32.82
N LYS A 111 -20.31 -12.56 32.44
CA LYS A 111 -20.67 -13.97 32.64
C LYS A 111 -21.01 -14.29 34.09
N VAL A 112 -20.18 -13.83 35.03
CA VAL A 112 -20.40 -14.03 36.48
C VAL A 112 -21.64 -13.28 36.96
N LEU A 113 -21.78 -12.00 36.61
CA LEU A 113 -22.90 -11.15 37.05
C LEU A 113 -24.25 -11.62 36.53
N SER A 114 -24.31 -12.02 35.26
CA SER A 114 -25.52 -12.54 34.62
C SER A 114 -25.86 -13.98 35.03
N LYS A 115 -24.98 -14.64 35.80
CA LYS A 115 -25.08 -16.07 36.15
C LYS A 115 -25.27 -16.95 34.91
N SER A 116 -24.62 -16.57 33.82
CA SER A 116 -24.72 -17.27 32.54
C SER A 116 -23.95 -18.59 32.58
N ASN A 117 -24.58 -19.67 32.12
CA ASN A 117 -23.98 -21.01 32.10
C ASN A 117 -23.25 -21.33 30.77
N ILE A 118 -22.77 -20.30 30.08
CA ILE A 118 -22.09 -20.46 28.80
C ILE A 118 -20.75 -21.19 29.00
N PRO A 119 -20.49 -22.30 28.27
CA PRO A 119 -19.22 -23.02 28.34
C PRO A 119 -18.03 -22.15 27.94
N ASP A 120 -16.83 -22.49 28.41
CA ASP A 120 -15.61 -21.73 28.09
C ASP A 120 -15.35 -21.59 26.58
N ILE A 121 -15.64 -22.63 25.80
CA ILE A 121 -15.48 -22.57 24.34
C ILE A 121 -16.41 -21.53 23.71
N GLU A 122 -17.67 -21.46 24.14
CA GLU A 122 -18.63 -20.46 23.66
C GLU A 122 -18.28 -19.06 24.17
N LEU A 123 -17.65 -18.94 25.33
CA LEU A 123 -17.12 -17.66 25.83
C LEU A 123 -15.97 -17.15 24.95
N GLU A 124 -15.06 -18.02 24.51
CA GLU A 124 -13.99 -17.66 23.57
C GLU A 124 -14.55 -17.25 22.20
N LYS A 125 -15.56 -17.97 21.69
CA LYS A 125 -16.28 -17.54 20.48
C LYS A 125 -16.96 -16.18 20.68
N ALA A 126 -17.62 -15.98 21.82
CA ALA A 126 -18.25 -14.71 22.16
C ALA A 126 -17.23 -13.57 22.21
N PHE A 127 -16.05 -13.83 22.76
CA PHE A 127 -14.97 -12.85 22.83
C PHE A 127 -14.51 -12.40 21.45
N TYR A 128 -14.36 -13.32 20.49
CA TYR A 128 -14.02 -12.96 19.12
C TYR A 128 -15.02 -11.96 18.52
N TYR A 129 -16.32 -12.24 18.59
CA TYR A 129 -17.35 -11.33 18.04
C TYR A 129 -17.43 -10.02 18.82
N PHE A 130 -17.28 -10.08 20.14
CA PHE A 130 -17.24 -8.91 21.01
C PHE A 130 -16.08 -7.97 20.65
N TYR A 131 -14.88 -8.52 20.44
CA TYR A 131 -13.72 -7.78 19.94
C TYR A 131 -13.95 -7.26 18.51
N ARG A 132 -14.43 -8.13 17.61
CA ARG A 132 -14.67 -7.80 16.19
C ARG A 132 -15.63 -6.64 16.00
N GLU A 133 -16.65 -6.53 16.85
CA GLU A 133 -17.64 -5.44 16.79
C GLU A 133 -17.12 -4.14 17.39
N LEU A 134 -16.50 -4.19 18.57
CA LEU A 134 -16.13 -3.01 19.34
C LEU A 134 -14.79 -2.38 18.90
N GLU A 135 -13.79 -3.21 18.58
CA GLU A 135 -12.44 -2.77 18.19
C GLU A 135 -12.11 -3.16 16.74
N GLY A 136 -12.52 -4.35 16.30
CA GLY A 136 -12.27 -4.87 14.95
C GLY A 136 -13.17 -4.25 13.87
N PHE A 137 -13.15 -4.79 12.67
CA PHE A 137 -13.80 -4.23 11.48
C PHE A 137 -15.17 -4.85 11.17
N GLY A 138 -15.85 -5.40 12.18
CA GLY A 138 -17.19 -5.98 12.02
C GLY A 138 -17.22 -7.10 10.98
N LYS A 139 -18.25 -7.09 10.11
CA LYS A 139 -18.50 -8.15 9.13
C LYS A 139 -17.38 -8.31 8.09
N ILE A 140 -16.52 -7.31 7.89
CA ILE A 140 -15.40 -7.37 6.95
C ILE A 140 -14.04 -7.68 7.60
N GLN A 141 -13.99 -8.03 8.89
CA GLN A 141 -12.75 -8.33 9.62
C GLN A 141 -11.85 -9.30 8.84
N VAL A 142 -12.38 -10.46 8.44
CA VAL A 142 -11.61 -11.50 7.76
C VAL A 142 -11.02 -11.01 6.42
N PRO A 143 -11.79 -10.52 5.44
CA PRO A 143 -11.22 -10.04 4.18
C PRO A 143 -10.32 -8.81 4.35
N LEU A 144 -10.52 -8.00 5.40
CA LEU A 144 -9.66 -6.85 5.70
C LEU A 144 -8.34 -7.24 6.39
N LEU A 145 -8.27 -8.39 7.07
CA LEU A 145 -7.01 -8.90 7.61
C LEU A 145 -6.23 -9.75 6.60
N ASP A 146 -6.92 -10.35 5.63
CA ASP A 146 -6.37 -11.27 4.66
C ASP A 146 -5.42 -10.62 3.63
N GLU A 147 -4.11 -10.77 3.78
CA GLU A 147 -3.08 -10.13 2.93
C GLU A 147 -3.21 -10.45 1.43
N THR A 148 -3.97 -11.48 1.06
CA THR A 148 -4.24 -11.86 -0.33
C THR A 148 -5.30 -10.98 -1.00
N ILE A 149 -6.07 -10.18 -0.23
CA ILE A 149 -7.11 -9.30 -0.73
C ILE A 149 -6.56 -7.90 -1.02
N GLU A 150 -6.88 -7.36 -2.19
CA GLU A 150 -6.52 -6.01 -2.62
C GLU A 150 -7.66 -5.02 -2.40
N ASP A 151 -8.87 -5.37 -2.82
CA ASP A 151 -10.05 -4.51 -2.70
C ASP A 151 -11.22 -5.27 -2.06
N ILE A 152 -12.07 -4.55 -1.32
CA ILE A 152 -13.33 -5.04 -0.74
C ILE A 152 -14.43 -4.07 -1.16
N SER A 153 -15.51 -4.56 -1.77
CA SER A 153 -16.59 -3.71 -2.28
C SER A 153 -17.96 -4.23 -1.85
N CYS A 154 -18.76 -3.34 -1.26
CA CYS A 154 -20.16 -3.57 -0.98
C CYS A 154 -21.01 -2.60 -1.81
N VAL A 155 -21.91 -3.15 -2.63
CA VAL A 155 -22.74 -2.38 -3.58
C VAL A 155 -24.17 -2.17 -3.09
N GLY A 156 -24.47 -2.57 -1.84
CA GLY A 156 -25.77 -2.38 -1.20
C GLY A 156 -26.15 -3.53 -0.26
N PRO A 157 -27.30 -3.41 0.43
CA PRO A 157 -27.85 -4.45 1.28
C PRO A 157 -28.36 -5.60 0.41
N ASN A 158 -28.49 -6.79 0.99
CA ASN A 158 -28.91 -8.02 0.33
C ASN A 158 -28.08 -8.39 -0.90
N THR A 159 -26.86 -7.84 -1.01
CA THR A 159 -25.89 -8.21 -2.04
C THR A 159 -24.61 -8.75 -1.40
N PRO A 160 -23.99 -9.77 -2.01
CA PRO A 160 -22.67 -10.23 -1.60
C PRO A 160 -21.66 -9.08 -1.61
N ILE A 161 -20.83 -9.03 -0.59
CA ILE A 161 -19.58 -8.28 -0.64
C ILE A 161 -18.69 -8.97 -1.67
N TYR A 162 -18.04 -8.19 -2.53
CA TYR A 162 -17.04 -8.65 -3.48
C TYR A 162 -15.64 -8.33 -2.99
N VAL A 163 -14.69 -9.20 -3.28
CA VAL A 163 -13.27 -8.95 -3.02
C VAL A 163 -12.45 -9.14 -4.30
N VAL A 164 -11.38 -8.37 -4.43
CA VAL A 164 -10.36 -8.59 -5.45
C VAL A 164 -9.22 -9.37 -4.81
N HIS A 165 -9.17 -10.68 -5.05
CA HIS A 165 -8.11 -11.56 -4.58
C HIS A 165 -6.91 -11.50 -5.54
N ARG A 166 -5.69 -11.35 -5.02
CA ARG A 166 -4.44 -11.24 -5.80
C ARG A 166 -4.26 -12.33 -6.86
N LYS A 167 -4.71 -13.55 -6.55
CA LYS A 167 -4.62 -14.73 -7.44
C LYS A 167 -5.88 -14.98 -8.29
N PHE A 168 -7.07 -14.75 -7.74
CA PHE A 168 -8.34 -15.21 -8.34
C PHE A 168 -9.15 -14.06 -8.95
N GLY A 169 -8.70 -12.82 -8.80
CA GLY A 169 -9.39 -11.64 -9.31
C GLY A 169 -10.63 -11.31 -8.47
N SER A 170 -11.62 -10.69 -9.12
CA SER A 170 -12.88 -10.31 -8.48
C SER A 170 -13.75 -11.54 -8.21
N ILE A 171 -13.99 -11.84 -6.93
CA ILE A 171 -14.78 -13.00 -6.49
C ILE A 171 -15.83 -12.57 -5.46
N ALA A 172 -17.01 -13.19 -5.52
CA ALA A 172 -18.08 -12.93 -4.56
C ALA A 172 -17.79 -13.62 -3.22
N THR A 173 -18.22 -13.00 -2.13
CA THR A 173 -18.10 -13.59 -0.79
C THR A 173 -19.43 -14.10 -0.27
N SER A 174 -19.42 -14.92 0.79
CA SER A 174 -20.63 -15.29 1.53
C SER A 174 -21.17 -14.18 2.44
N MET A 175 -20.44 -13.07 2.59
CA MET A 175 -20.80 -11.99 3.51
C MET A 175 -21.81 -11.04 2.85
N ILE A 176 -22.94 -10.81 3.51
CA ILE A 176 -24.03 -9.94 3.06
C ILE A 176 -24.47 -9.05 4.22
N PHE A 177 -24.78 -7.79 3.97
CA PHE A 177 -25.55 -6.96 4.92
C PHE A 177 -27.03 -7.18 4.65
N GLU A 178 -27.77 -7.79 5.59
CA GLU A 178 -29.15 -8.23 5.37
C GLU A 178 -30.14 -7.06 5.31
N THR A 179 -29.88 -6.01 6.08
CA THR A 179 -30.75 -4.83 6.11
C THR A 179 -30.00 -3.56 5.71
N GLU A 180 -30.75 -2.55 5.24
CA GLU A 180 -30.22 -1.21 5.00
C GLU A 180 -29.63 -0.60 6.27
N GLN A 181 -30.32 -0.81 7.40
CA GLN A 181 -29.89 -0.26 8.68
C GLN A 181 -28.53 -0.82 9.11
N ASP A 182 -28.29 -2.13 8.93
CA ASP A 182 -27.00 -2.75 9.28
C ASP A 182 -25.84 -2.16 8.46
N LEU A 183 -26.09 -1.91 7.17
CA LEU A 183 -25.08 -1.34 6.27
C LEU A 183 -24.85 0.14 6.57
N ASP A 184 -25.91 0.91 6.84
CA ASP A 184 -25.82 2.31 7.25
C ASP A 184 -25.05 2.48 8.56
N ASP A 185 -25.33 1.65 9.55
CA ASP A 185 -24.65 1.66 10.85
C ASP A 185 -23.18 1.26 10.70
N PHE A 186 -22.89 0.27 9.86
CA PHE A 186 -21.52 -0.12 9.53
C PHE A 186 -20.75 1.02 8.84
N VAL A 187 -21.33 1.66 7.82
CA VAL A 187 -20.71 2.78 7.10
C VAL A 187 -20.45 3.97 8.04
N ARG A 188 -21.39 4.29 8.93
CA ARG A 188 -21.19 5.34 9.95
C ARG A 188 -20.05 4.98 10.90
N LEU A 189 -20.04 3.76 11.42
CA LEU A 189 -19.03 3.28 12.37
C LEU A 189 -17.62 3.32 11.77
N ILE A 190 -17.46 2.77 10.56
CA ILE A 190 -16.15 2.66 9.92
C ILE A 190 -15.56 4.03 9.53
N VAL A 191 -16.42 4.96 9.09
CA VAL A 191 -16.01 6.34 8.78
C VAL A 191 -15.67 7.11 10.06
N GLN A 192 -16.44 6.94 11.13
CA GLN A 192 -16.16 7.57 12.43
C GLN A 192 -14.84 7.09 13.04
N ARG A 193 -14.52 5.79 12.92
CA ARG A 193 -13.21 5.24 13.32
C ARG A 193 -12.04 5.84 12.55
N SER A 194 -12.30 6.39 11.37
CA SER A 194 -11.31 7.09 10.55
C SER A 194 -11.20 8.59 10.89
N GLY A 195 -11.86 9.04 11.98
CA GLY A 195 -11.87 10.45 12.41
C GLY A 195 -12.67 11.37 11.48
N LYS A 196 -13.56 10.81 10.67
CA LYS A 196 -14.41 11.54 9.71
C LYS A 196 -15.88 11.32 10.04
N HIS A 197 -16.74 12.12 9.42
CA HIS A 197 -18.19 12.03 9.61
C HIS A 197 -18.88 11.88 8.27
N ILE A 198 -19.88 11.01 8.22
CA ILE A 198 -20.79 10.83 7.09
C ILE A 198 -22.22 11.06 7.57
N SER A 199 -23.02 11.74 6.77
CA SER A 199 -24.41 12.10 7.12
C SER A 199 -25.24 12.26 5.85
N ILE A 200 -26.55 12.41 5.97
CA ILE A 200 -27.43 12.67 4.80
C ILE A 200 -27.02 13.97 4.09
N ALA A 201 -26.56 14.98 4.83
CA ALA A 201 -26.10 16.26 4.27
C ALA A 201 -24.72 16.14 3.59
N VAL A 202 -23.87 15.21 4.03
CA VAL A 202 -22.56 14.91 3.43
C VAL A 202 -22.48 13.40 3.22
N PRO A 203 -23.17 12.88 2.18
CA PRO A 203 -23.43 11.44 2.02
C PRO A 203 -22.28 10.69 1.35
N MET A 204 -21.18 11.35 1.00
CA MET A 204 -20.00 10.74 0.38
C MET A 204 -18.74 11.13 1.16
N VAL A 205 -17.90 10.15 1.45
CA VAL A 205 -16.63 10.36 2.16
C VAL A 205 -15.52 9.49 1.57
N ASP A 206 -14.36 10.10 1.37
CA ASP A 206 -13.08 9.41 1.14
C ASP A 206 -12.19 9.61 2.37
N CYS A 207 -11.67 8.53 2.95
CA CYS A 207 -10.76 8.59 4.09
C CYS A 207 -9.83 7.37 4.21
N SER A 208 -8.93 7.40 5.19
CA SER A 208 -8.04 6.29 5.51
C SER A 208 -8.50 5.60 6.79
N LEU A 209 -8.64 4.28 6.72
CA LEU A 209 -8.93 3.41 7.84
C LEU A 209 -7.73 3.33 8.81
N PRO A 210 -7.94 2.87 10.06
CA PRO A 210 -6.86 2.69 11.04
C PRO A 210 -5.70 1.80 10.59
N ASP A 211 -5.94 0.84 9.70
CA ASP A 211 -4.91 -0.03 9.11
C ASP A 211 -4.14 0.64 7.95
N GLY A 212 -4.53 1.86 7.56
CA GLY A 212 -3.97 2.61 6.43
C GLY A 212 -4.70 2.40 5.11
N SER A 213 -5.64 1.44 5.04
CA SER A 213 -6.43 1.21 3.82
C SER A 213 -7.29 2.42 3.47
N ARG A 214 -7.51 2.67 2.18
CA ARG A 214 -8.44 3.74 1.75
C ARG A 214 -9.85 3.21 1.74
N ILE A 215 -10.80 3.98 2.28
CA ILE A 215 -12.22 3.72 2.11
C ILE A 215 -12.89 4.89 1.37
N GLN A 216 -13.67 4.55 0.36
CA GLN A 216 -14.69 5.43 -0.22
C GLN A 216 -16.05 4.87 0.21
N ALA A 217 -16.91 5.70 0.78
CA ALA A 217 -18.22 5.28 1.26
C ALA A 217 -19.31 6.26 0.88
N THR A 218 -20.51 5.73 0.62
CA THR A 218 -21.74 6.49 0.43
C THR A 218 -22.81 6.07 1.44
N LEU A 219 -23.58 7.04 1.95
CA LEU A 219 -24.63 6.80 2.94
C LEU A 219 -26.03 6.98 2.35
N GLY A 220 -26.88 6.00 2.64
CA GLY A 220 -28.30 5.99 2.31
C GLY A 220 -28.57 5.92 0.81
N ARG A 221 -29.76 6.39 0.43
CA ARG A 221 -30.23 6.36 -0.97
C ARG A 221 -30.08 7.70 -1.71
N GLU A 222 -29.52 8.70 -1.05
CA GLU A 222 -29.40 10.07 -1.58
C GLU A 222 -28.51 10.14 -2.83
N VAL A 223 -27.45 9.33 -2.85
CA VAL A 223 -26.48 9.27 -3.97
C VAL A 223 -26.48 7.91 -4.67
N THR A 224 -26.84 6.84 -3.95
CA THR A 224 -26.80 5.46 -4.44
C THR A 224 -28.18 4.82 -4.38
N LYS A 225 -28.70 4.38 -5.53
CA LYS A 225 -30.09 3.85 -5.61
C LYS A 225 -30.34 2.62 -4.72
N ASN A 226 -29.30 1.82 -4.50
CA ASN A 226 -29.39 0.54 -3.78
C ASN A 226 -28.96 0.67 -2.31
N GLY A 227 -29.13 1.84 -1.68
CA GLY A 227 -28.69 2.08 -0.30
C GLY A 227 -27.21 2.43 -0.21
N SER A 228 -26.68 2.42 1.01
CA SER A 228 -25.27 2.71 1.30
C SER A 228 -24.31 1.80 0.53
N THR A 229 -23.12 2.30 0.22
CA THR A 229 -22.06 1.51 -0.43
C THR A 229 -20.70 1.83 0.18
N PHE A 230 -19.75 0.92 0.03
CA PHE A 230 -18.35 1.22 0.33
C PHE A 230 -17.39 0.41 -0.55
N THR A 231 -16.25 0.99 -0.83
CA THR A 231 -15.10 0.33 -1.45
C THR A 231 -13.86 0.62 -0.62
N ILE A 232 -13.22 -0.44 -0.14
CA ILE A 232 -11.96 -0.39 0.58
C ILE A 232 -10.86 -0.88 -0.35
N ARG A 233 -9.80 -0.10 -0.47
CA ARG A 233 -8.58 -0.45 -1.18
C ARG A 233 -7.43 -0.60 -0.20
N ARG A 234 -6.85 -1.79 -0.19
CA ARG A 234 -5.78 -2.18 0.72
C ARG A 234 -4.42 -2.04 0.06
N PHE A 235 -3.43 -1.74 0.90
CA PHE A 235 -2.03 -1.71 0.50
C PHE A 235 -1.31 -2.97 0.99
N ARG A 236 -0.22 -3.34 0.31
CA ARG A 236 0.62 -4.43 0.79
C ARG A 236 1.40 -3.97 2.02
N ASN A 237 1.34 -4.74 3.10
CA ASN A 237 2.19 -4.52 4.27
C ASN A 237 3.67 -4.66 3.91
N ASP A 238 4.01 -5.73 3.17
CA ASP A 238 5.32 -5.92 2.58
C ASP A 238 5.27 -5.56 1.08
N PRO A 239 5.73 -4.35 0.69
CA PRO A 239 5.72 -3.93 -0.69
C PRO A 239 6.69 -4.77 -1.54
N PHE A 240 6.53 -4.67 -2.85
CA PHE A 240 7.47 -5.31 -3.77
C PHE A 240 8.86 -4.68 -3.64
N THR A 241 9.88 -5.53 -3.62
CA THR A 241 11.29 -5.11 -3.72
C THR A 241 11.70 -4.91 -5.18
N PRO A 242 12.79 -4.18 -5.46
CA PRO A 242 13.38 -4.16 -6.80
C PRO A 242 13.65 -5.55 -7.38
N ILE A 243 14.03 -6.51 -6.52
CA ILE A 243 14.26 -7.90 -6.91
C ILE A 243 12.97 -8.58 -7.34
N ASP A 244 11.87 -8.34 -6.64
CA ASP A 244 10.58 -8.86 -7.06
C ASP A 244 10.18 -8.33 -8.44
N LEU A 245 10.42 -7.04 -8.71
CA LEU A 245 10.14 -6.45 -10.03
C LEU A 245 11.04 -7.06 -11.12
N ILE A 246 12.29 -7.40 -10.81
CA ILE A 246 13.18 -8.14 -11.72
C ILE A 246 12.65 -9.55 -11.97
N LYS A 247 12.21 -10.27 -10.93
CA LYS A 247 11.62 -11.62 -11.04
C LYS A 247 10.33 -11.63 -11.85
N LEU A 248 9.50 -10.59 -11.70
CA LEU A 248 8.28 -10.40 -12.50
C LEU A 248 8.56 -9.99 -13.95
N GLY A 249 9.82 -9.68 -14.28
CA GLY A 249 10.24 -9.15 -15.57
C GLY A 249 9.79 -7.71 -15.81
N THR A 250 9.35 -6.98 -14.79
CA THR A 250 8.92 -5.58 -14.92
C THR A 250 10.07 -4.66 -15.29
N MET A 251 11.29 -4.97 -14.85
CA MET A 251 12.53 -4.32 -15.26
C MET A 251 13.68 -5.35 -15.29
N SER A 252 14.75 -5.07 -16.03
CA SER A 252 15.99 -5.87 -15.97
C SER A 252 16.86 -5.46 -14.78
N ALA A 253 17.85 -6.30 -14.46
CA ALA A 253 18.89 -5.94 -13.48
C ALA A 253 19.70 -4.71 -13.94
N ASP A 254 19.91 -4.53 -15.24
CA ASP A 254 20.55 -3.34 -15.82
C ASP A 254 19.74 -2.06 -15.55
N ILE A 255 18.41 -2.10 -15.78
CA ILE A 255 17.52 -0.96 -15.47
C ILE A 255 17.53 -0.68 -13.97
N ALA A 256 17.46 -1.71 -13.13
CA ALA A 256 17.48 -1.56 -11.69
C ALA A 256 18.81 -0.97 -11.18
N ALA A 257 19.95 -1.40 -11.73
CA ALA A 257 21.26 -0.83 -11.42
C ALA A 257 21.36 0.63 -11.86
N TYR A 258 20.83 0.97 -13.05
CA TYR A 258 20.73 2.33 -13.56
C TYR A 258 19.91 3.23 -12.62
N ILE A 259 18.73 2.77 -12.19
CA ILE A 259 17.88 3.52 -11.25
C ILE A 259 18.56 3.65 -9.89
N TRP A 260 19.21 2.58 -9.39
CA TRP A 260 19.95 2.63 -8.13
C TRP A 260 21.03 3.72 -8.19
N HIS A 261 21.87 3.72 -9.22
CA HIS A 261 22.90 4.74 -9.36
C HIS A 261 22.29 6.15 -9.53
N ALA A 262 21.24 6.31 -10.33
CA ALA A 262 20.54 7.58 -10.50
C ALA A 262 19.99 8.13 -9.17
N LEU A 263 19.48 7.26 -8.29
CA LEU A 263 19.01 7.67 -6.98
C LEU A 263 20.17 8.07 -6.07
N GLU A 264 21.31 7.36 -6.06
CA GLU A 264 22.49 7.74 -5.28
C GLU A 264 23.02 9.13 -5.65
N VAL A 265 23.03 9.49 -6.93
CA VAL A 265 23.47 10.81 -7.42
C VAL A 265 22.33 11.84 -7.49
N GLY A 266 21.22 11.59 -6.78
CA GLY A 266 20.16 12.57 -6.56
C GLY A 266 19.36 12.99 -7.79
N GLN A 267 19.13 12.10 -8.76
CA GLN A 267 18.35 12.43 -9.96
C GLN A 267 16.84 12.51 -9.71
N ASN A 268 16.20 13.45 -10.41
CA ASN A 268 14.76 13.62 -10.42
C ASN A 268 14.10 12.59 -11.33
N ILE A 269 13.13 11.82 -10.80
CA ILE A 269 12.53 10.68 -11.50
C ILE A 269 11.00 10.78 -11.50
N PHE A 270 10.39 10.61 -12.67
CA PHE A 270 8.95 10.43 -12.81
C PHE A 270 8.63 9.01 -13.28
N ILE A 271 7.75 8.31 -12.57
CA ILE A 271 7.16 7.06 -13.02
C ILE A 271 5.83 7.38 -13.70
N VAL A 272 5.77 7.17 -15.01
CA VAL A 272 4.64 7.56 -15.87
C VAL A 272 3.94 6.32 -16.38
N GLY A 273 2.61 6.32 -16.41
CA GLY A 273 1.84 5.16 -16.85
C GLY A 273 0.34 5.28 -16.63
N GLY A 274 -0.46 4.48 -17.34
CA GLY A 274 -1.91 4.43 -17.19
C GLY A 274 -2.38 3.92 -15.81
N THR A 275 -3.69 3.85 -15.60
CA THR A 275 -4.28 3.27 -14.37
C THR A 275 -3.87 1.80 -14.23
N ALA A 276 -3.60 1.37 -12.99
CA ALA A 276 -3.21 -0.01 -12.64
C ALA A 276 -1.90 -0.54 -13.28
N SER A 277 -1.14 0.32 -13.98
CA SER A 277 0.17 -0.02 -14.57
C SER A 277 1.24 -0.38 -13.52
N GLY A 278 1.02 -0.03 -12.25
CA GLY A 278 1.92 -0.35 -11.13
C GLY A 278 2.90 0.77 -10.76
N LYS A 279 2.63 2.03 -11.13
CA LYS A 279 3.52 3.17 -10.85
C LYS A 279 3.92 3.28 -9.38
N THR A 280 2.95 3.33 -8.46
CA THR A 280 3.26 3.45 -7.02
C THR A 280 4.01 2.23 -6.50
N THR A 281 3.74 1.04 -7.06
CA THR A 281 4.50 -0.18 -6.72
C THR A 281 5.97 -0.04 -7.10
N THR A 282 6.24 0.42 -8.32
CA THR A 282 7.61 0.63 -8.79
C THR A 282 8.29 1.78 -8.06
N LEU A 283 7.57 2.89 -7.81
CA LEU A 283 8.03 3.96 -6.93
C LEU A 283 8.47 3.39 -5.58
N ASN A 284 7.58 2.72 -4.85
CA ASN A 284 7.86 2.21 -3.51
C ASN A 284 9.05 1.24 -3.50
N ALA A 285 9.17 0.39 -4.52
CA ALA A 285 10.30 -0.52 -4.66
C ALA A 285 11.64 0.21 -4.82
N ILE A 286 11.73 1.18 -5.74
CA ILE A 286 13.01 1.85 -6.05
C ILE A 286 13.47 2.78 -4.93
N LEU A 287 12.56 3.28 -4.08
CA LEU A 287 12.92 4.13 -2.94
C LEU A 287 13.82 3.42 -1.92
N SER A 288 13.84 2.08 -1.91
CA SER A 288 14.78 1.30 -1.10
C SER A 288 16.26 1.45 -1.52
N PHE A 289 16.53 2.03 -2.70
CA PHE A 289 17.88 2.39 -3.16
C PHE A 289 18.35 3.77 -2.66
N ILE A 290 17.49 4.56 -2.02
CA ILE A 290 17.91 5.84 -1.44
C ILE A 290 18.89 5.57 -0.29
N PRO A 291 20.07 6.24 -0.25
CA PRO A 291 21.03 6.05 0.83
C PRO A 291 20.45 6.40 2.21
N THR A 292 20.77 5.60 3.24
CA THR A 292 20.18 5.71 4.59
C THR A 292 20.54 6.98 5.37
N ASP A 293 21.58 7.71 4.95
CA ASP A 293 21.99 8.99 5.55
C ASP A 293 21.12 10.18 5.10
N LYS A 294 20.21 9.95 4.15
CA LYS A 294 19.39 11.00 3.53
C LYS A 294 18.11 11.27 4.31
N LYS A 295 17.54 12.45 4.11
CA LYS A 295 16.22 12.81 4.63
C LYS A 295 15.17 12.69 3.54
N ILE A 296 14.12 11.92 3.82
CA ILE A 296 12.99 11.74 2.90
C ILE A 296 11.76 12.46 3.47
N VAL A 297 11.06 13.23 2.65
CA VAL A 297 9.70 13.70 2.94
C VAL A 297 8.75 13.16 1.89
N SER A 298 7.77 12.35 2.29
CA SER A 298 6.72 11.89 1.39
C SER A 298 5.42 12.69 1.57
N ILE A 299 4.74 12.97 0.47
CA ILE A 299 3.50 13.72 0.39
C ILE A 299 2.50 12.91 -0.41
N GLU A 300 1.41 12.48 0.22
CA GLU A 300 0.44 11.57 -0.39
C GLU A 300 -1.00 11.97 -0.05
N ASP A 301 -1.96 11.70 -0.94
CA ASP A 301 -3.39 11.82 -0.59
C ASP A 301 -3.84 10.71 0.36
N THR A 302 -3.23 9.54 0.21
CA THR A 302 -3.52 8.33 0.97
C THR A 302 -2.20 7.65 1.20
N LYS A 303 -2.02 7.05 2.38
CA LYS A 303 -0.83 6.29 2.74
C LYS A 303 -0.66 5.07 1.82
N GLU A 304 0.16 5.17 0.77
CA GLU A 304 0.50 4.06 -0.13
C GLU A 304 1.96 3.63 0.01
N LEU A 305 2.85 4.56 0.34
CA LEU A 305 4.29 4.33 0.44
C LEU A 305 4.66 3.68 1.77
N ASN A 306 5.61 2.74 1.70
CA ASN A 306 6.24 2.10 2.85
C ASN A 306 7.76 2.07 2.61
N ILE A 307 8.43 3.15 3.00
CA ILE A 307 9.84 3.37 2.71
C ILE A 307 10.67 2.82 3.87
N PRO A 308 11.63 1.90 3.63
CA PRO A 308 12.49 1.35 4.67
C PRO A 308 13.59 2.34 5.08
N HIS A 309 13.21 3.49 5.62
CA HIS A 309 14.14 4.58 5.93
C HIS A 309 13.83 5.21 7.29
N GLU A 310 14.83 5.35 8.16
CA GLU A 310 14.66 5.89 9.52
C GLU A 310 14.35 7.40 9.49
N ASN A 311 15.16 8.19 8.77
CA ASN A 311 14.96 9.64 8.62
C ASN A 311 13.90 9.99 7.55
N TRP A 312 12.69 9.47 7.73
CA TRP A 312 11.54 9.68 6.83
C TRP A 312 10.39 10.39 7.54
N VAL A 313 9.94 11.50 6.97
CA VAL A 313 8.71 12.19 7.37
C VAL A 313 7.61 11.89 6.37
N GLN A 314 6.58 11.15 6.80
CA GLN A 314 5.40 10.89 5.99
C GLN A 314 4.32 11.95 6.26
N THR A 315 3.85 12.62 5.22
CA THR A 315 2.78 13.63 5.31
C THR A 315 1.61 13.27 4.40
N LEU A 316 0.39 13.51 4.89
CA LEU A 316 -0.86 13.18 4.21
C LEU A 316 -1.73 14.42 4.04
N THR A 317 -2.40 14.53 2.90
CA THR A 317 -3.39 15.60 2.69
C THR A 317 -4.57 15.45 3.64
N ARG A 318 -5.24 16.57 3.92
CA ARG A 318 -6.43 16.58 4.76
C ARG A 318 -7.53 17.33 4.07
N GLN A 319 -8.62 16.63 3.76
CA GLN A 319 -9.85 17.26 3.32
C GLN A 319 -10.42 18.14 4.45
N GLY A 320 -10.71 19.41 4.12
CA GLY A 320 -11.34 20.35 5.04
C GLY A 320 -12.86 20.14 5.16
N THR A 321 -13.49 20.89 6.06
CA THR A 321 -14.94 20.83 6.33
C THR A 321 -15.64 22.15 6.06
N GLY A 322 -16.95 22.09 5.86
CA GLY A 322 -17.78 23.27 5.59
C GLY A 322 -17.61 23.81 4.17
N ASP A 323 -18.18 24.98 3.90
CA ASP A 323 -18.14 25.60 2.58
C ASP A 323 -16.73 26.03 2.17
N VAL A 324 -16.50 26.08 0.85
CA VAL A 324 -15.27 26.61 0.30
C VAL A 324 -15.22 28.10 0.60
N ASN A 325 -14.19 28.54 1.32
CA ASN A 325 -13.96 29.95 1.60
C ASN A 325 -13.67 30.67 0.28
N PRO A 326 -14.50 31.65 -0.15
CA PRO A 326 -14.34 32.30 -1.45
C PRO A 326 -13.02 33.05 -1.63
N ALA A 327 -12.41 33.52 -0.53
CA ALA A 327 -11.15 34.27 -0.59
C ALA A 327 -9.93 33.35 -0.76
N THR A 328 -9.99 32.12 -0.25
CA THR A 328 -8.85 31.18 -0.28
C THR A 328 -9.03 30.02 -1.24
N GLY A 329 -10.27 29.77 -1.69
CA GLY A 329 -10.61 28.60 -2.50
C GLY A 329 -10.53 27.27 -1.74
N LYS A 330 -10.43 27.29 -0.41
CA LYS A 330 -10.27 26.11 0.44
C LYS A 330 -11.36 25.99 1.50
N ARG A 331 -11.63 24.77 1.95
CA ARG A 331 -12.48 24.49 3.10
C ARG A 331 -11.72 24.74 4.42
N ILE A 332 -12.46 24.90 5.51
CA ILE A 332 -11.85 25.09 6.83
C ILE A 332 -11.06 23.84 7.20
N GLY A 333 -9.79 24.02 7.59
CA GLY A 333 -8.91 22.92 7.97
C GLY A 333 -8.41 22.07 6.78
N GLU A 334 -8.67 22.44 5.54
CA GLU A 334 -8.09 21.78 4.38
C GLU A 334 -6.56 21.95 4.35
N VAL A 335 -5.84 20.86 4.08
CA VAL A 335 -4.39 20.84 3.87
C VAL A 335 -4.15 20.11 2.55
N SER A 336 -3.76 20.85 1.51
CA SER A 336 -3.55 20.29 0.18
C SER A 336 -2.11 19.77 0.00
N MET A 337 -1.86 18.99 -1.05
CA MET A 337 -0.48 18.59 -1.40
C MET A 337 0.42 19.80 -1.59
N PHE A 338 -0.10 20.89 -2.18
CA PHE A 338 0.64 22.14 -2.35
C PHE A 338 1.10 22.70 -0.99
N ASP A 339 0.24 22.70 0.03
CA ASP A 339 0.60 23.18 1.37
C ASP A 339 1.70 22.33 2.01
N LEU A 340 1.58 21.00 1.89
CA LEU A 340 2.56 20.05 2.41
C LEU A 340 3.90 20.19 1.70
N LEU A 341 3.89 20.44 0.39
CA LEU A 341 5.08 20.60 -0.42
C LEU A 341 5.80 21.93 -0.13
N VAL A 342 5.07 23.03 0.04
CA VAL A 342 5.67 24.30 0.51
C VAL A 342 6.27 24.13 1.91
N ASN A 343 5.60 23.38 2.79
CA ASN A 343 6.11 23.11 4.13
C ASN A 343 7.35 22.19 4.12
N SER A 344 7.38 21.18 3.25
CA SER A 344 8.49 20.23 3.18
C SER A 344 9.81 20.92 2.79
N LEU A 345 9.78 21.93 1.94
CA LEU A 345 10.97 22.71 1.55
C LEU A 345 11.67 23.37 2.74
N ARG A 346 10.96 23.67 3.84
CA ARG A 346 11.55 24.22 5.07
C ARG A 346 12.20 23.17 5.96
N GLN A 347 11.93 21.89 5.69
CA GLN A 347 12.46 20.78 6.45
C GLN A 347 13.84 20.32 5.95
N ARG A 348 14.37 20.96 4.89
CA ARG A 348 15.63 20.60 4.22
C ARG A 348 15.69 19.09 3.88
N PRO A 349 14.72 18.56 3.10
CA PRO A 349 14.77 17.17 2.65
C PRO A 349 15.88 16.99 1.61
N ASP A 350 16.48 15.80 1.55
CA ASP A 350 17.29 15.40 0.41
C ASP A 350 16.40 14.90 -0.73
N TYR A 351 15.35 14.12 -0.37
CA TYR A 351 14.36 13.59 -1.32
C TYR A 351 12.95 14.02 -0.94
N ILE A 352 12.22 14.52 -1.93
CA ILE A 352 10.79 14.82 -1.85
C ILE A 352 10.05 13.80 -2.71
N ILE A 353 9.22 12.98 -2.08
CA ILE A 353 8.44 11.96 -2.77
C ILE A 353 6.99 12.42 -2.84
N VAL A 354 6.44 12.58 -4.03
CA VAL A 354 5.02 12.90 -4.21
C VAL A 354 4.32 11.68 -4.76
N GLY A 355 3.29 11.19 -4.07
CA GLY A 355 2.61 9.95 -4.42
C GLY A 355 2.12 9.96 -5.88
N GLU A 356 1.38 10.99 -6.27
CA GLU A 356 0.98 11.25 -7.65
C GLU A 356 0.74 12.74 -7.86
N VAL A 357 1.36 13.32 -8.89
CA VAL A 357 1.10 14.70 -9.30
C VAL A 357 -0.11 14.72 -10.24
N ARG A 358 -1.11 15.53 -9.89
CA ARG A 358 -2.41 15.66 -10.58
C ARG A 358 -2.84 17.10 -10.84
N GLY A 359 -2.24 18.07 -10.16
CA GLY A 359 -2.68 19.46 -10.18
C GLY A 359 -1.60 20.48 -9.88
N ARG A 360 -1.99 21.56 -9.20
CA ARG A 360 -1.16 22.77 -8.99
C ARG A 360 0.11 22.52 -8.19
N GLU A 361 0.17 21.44 -7.41
CA GLU A 361 1.38 20.99 -6.71
C GLU A 361 2.53 20.67 -7.68
N ALA A 362 2.22 20.33 -8.94
CA ALA A 362 3.20 20.09 -10.00
C ALA A 362 4.22 21.23 -10.08
N TYR A 363 3.77 22.49 -10.05
CA TYR A 363 4.65 23.65 -10.16
C TYR A 363 5.68 23.66 -9.04
N THR A 364 5.25 23.35 -7.82
CA THR A 364 6.14 23.34 -6.65
C THR A 364 7.09 22.15 -6.69
N VAL A 365 6.69 21.02 -7.29
CA VAL A 365 7.58 19.86 -7.51
C VAL A 365 8.69 20.25 -8.48
N PHE A 366 8.35 20.83 -9.63
CA PHE A 366 9.37 21.27 -10.58
C PHE A 366 10.22 22.42 -10.05
N GLN A 367 9.64 23.31 -9.23
CA GLN A 367 10.39 24.35 -8.54
C GLN A 367 11.37 23.77 -7.52
N SER A 368 11.00 22.72 -6.77
CA SER A 368 11.89 22.08 -5.80
C SER A 368 13.11 21.45 -6.48
N MET A 369 12.89 20.83 -7.64
CA MET A 369 13.96 20.32 -8.51
C MET A 369 14.92 21.42 -8.95
N ALA A 370 14.38 22.56 -9.40
CA ALA A 370 15.19 23.68 -9.88
C ALA A 370 16.04 24.33 -8.78
N VAL A 371 15.62 24.26 -7.51
CA VAL A 371 16.39 24.77 -6.36
C VAL A 371 17.25 23.70 -5.68
N GLY A 372 17.39 22.51 -6.29
CA GLY A 372 18.37 21.49 -5.91
C GLY A 372 17.86 20.39 -4.96
N HIS A 373 16.55 20.25 -4.75
CA HIS A 373 16.01 19.07 -4.06
C HIS A 373 15.79 17.94 -5.07
N THR A 374 16.08 16.70 -4.68
CA THR A 374 15.72 15.55 -5.50
C THR A 374 14.24 15.26 -5.33
N ALA A 375 13.47 15.22 -6.41
CA ALA A 375 12.05 14.94 -6.39
C ALA A 375 11.69 13.71 -7.24
N ILE A 376 10.86 12.85 -6.67
CA ILE A 376 10.39 11.63 -7.31
C ILE A 376 8.88 11.58 -7.22
N SER A 377 8.20 11.31 -8.33
CA SER A 377 6.74 11.27 -8.36
C SER A 377 6.20 10.24 -9.34
N THR A 378 4.93 9.87 -9.17
CA THR A 378 4.18 9.22 -10.25
C THR A 378 3.33 10.23 -11.04
N PHE A 379 2.99 9.86 -12.27
CA PHE A 379 2.11 10.64 -13.13
C PHE A 379 1.28 9.74 -14.05
N HIS A 380 0.02 10.11 -14.28
CA HIS A 380 -0.83 9.39 -15.22
C HIS A 380 -0.61 9.88 -16.66
N SER A 381 -0.01 9.04 -17.51
CA SER A 381 0.04 9.23 -18.96
C SER A 381 0.37 7.88 -19.63
N ASN A 382 -0.02 7.70 -20.89
CA ASN A 382 0.24 6.47 -21.63
C ASN A 382 1.50 6.55 -22.51
N ASP A 383 2.03 7.76 -22.70
CA ASP A 383 3.23 8.01 -23.52
C ASP A 383 3.92 9.31 -23.08
N ILE A 384 5.17 9.49 -23.55
CA ILE A 384 6.04 10.63 -23.18
C ILE A 384 5.57 11.95 -23.79
N PRO A 385 5.20 12.05 -25.09
CA PRO A 385 4.63 13.28 -25.64
C PRO A 385 3.40 13.78 -24.88
N SER A 386 2.45 12.89 -24.59
CA SER A 386 1.24 13.19 -23.81
C SER A 386 1.58 13.61 -22.38
N PHE A 387 2.63 13.03 -21.78
CA PHE A 387 3.11 13.43 -20.46
C PHE A 387 3.61 14.87 -20.48
N ILE A 388 4.48 15.24 -21.42
CA ILE A 388 5.01 16.60 -21.56
C ILE A 388 3.88 17.60 -21.84
N HIS A 389 2.97 17.29 -22.77
CA HIS A 389 1.82 18.14 -23.08
C HIS A 389 0.91 18.36 -21.86
N ARG A 390 0.70 17.33 -21.03
CA ARG A 390 -0.11 17.46 -19.80
C ARG A 390 0.58 18.28 -18.71
N LEU A 391 1.91 18.28 -18.63
CA LEU A 391 2.63 19.17 -17.71
C LEU A 391 2.40 20.65 -18.11
N GLU A 392 2.39 20.95 -19.41
CA GLU A 392 2.19 22.31 -19.94
C GLU A 392 0.74 22.80 -19.81
N GLY A 393 -0.23 21.89 -19.87
CA GLY A 393 -1.64 22.23 -19.78
C GLY A 393 -2.13 22.57 -18.36
N GLU A 394 -3.26 23.28 -18.28
CA GLU A 394 -4.00 23.44 -17.02
C GLU A 394 -4.50 22.07 -16.50
N PRO A 395 -4.52 21.83 -15.18
CA PRO A 395 -4.20 22.78 -14.10
C PRO A 395 -2.73 22.80 -13.64
N LEU A 396 -1.79 22.22 -14.41
CA LEU A 396 -0.40 22.06 -14.00
C LEU A 396 0.48 23.24 -14.44
N ASN A 397 0.32 23.67 -15.69
CA ASN A 397 0.90 24.88 -16.27
C ASN A 397 2.42 25.03 -16.00
N ILE A 398 3.18 23.96 -16.28
CA ILE A 398 4.63 23.89 -16.08
C ILE A 398 5.35 24.47 -17.30
N PRO A 399 6.17 25.53 -17.14
CA PRO A 399 6.99 26.03 -18.22
C PRO A 399 8.00 24.99 -18.70
N ARG A 400 8.22 24.87 -20.02
CA ARG A 400 9.22 23.93 -20.58
C ARG A 400 10.62 24.10 -20.00
N SER A 401 11.01 25.33 -19.68
CA SER A 401 12.28 25.63 -19.01
C SER A 401 12.42 25.00 -17.62
N MET A 402 11.31 24.68 -16.95
CA MET A 402 11.31 23.93 -15.69
C MET A 402 11.32 22.42 -15.93
N ILE A 403 10.70 21.93 -17.02
CA ILE A 403 10.66 20.50 -17.36
C ILE A 403 12.07 19.93 -17.49
N SER A 404 13.06 20.71 -17.95
CA SER A 404 14.47 20.29 -18.00
C SER A 404 15.10 19.96 -16.64
N SER A 405 14.45 20.30 -15.53
CA SER A 405 14.90 19.91 -14.18
C SER A 405 14.57 18.44 -13.87
N LEU A 406 13.58 17.86 -14.54
CA LEU A 406 13.34 16.41 -14.51
C LEU A 406 14.49 15.72 -15.25
N ASN A 407 14.96 14.57 -14.74
CA ASN A 407 16.10 13.88 -15.35
C ASN A 407 15.69 12.57 -16.00
N ILE A 408 14.81 11.78 -15.36
CA ILE A 408 14.46 10.44 -15.82
C ILE A 408 12.94 10.26 -15.81
N ILE A 409 12.43 9.62 -16.85
CA ILE A 409 11.04 9.19 -16.99
C ILE A 409 11.02 7.67 -17.18
N LEU A 410 10.35 6.96 -16.28
CA LEU A 410 10.08 5.53 -16.41
C LEU A 410 8.66 5.36 -16.95
N LEU A 411 8.51 5.02 -18.23
CA LEU A 411 7.21 4.75 -18.82
C LEU A 411 6.81 3.29 -18.55
N GLN A 412 5.73 3.07 -17.82
CA GLN A 412 5.26 1.76 -17.38
C GLN A 412 3.85 1.46 -17.88
N GLY A 413 3.66 0.26 -18.44
CA GLY A 413 2.42 -0.18 -19.05
C GLY A 413 2.01 -1.60 -18.64
N ILE A 414 0.73 -1.91 -18.86
CA ILE A 414 0.22 -3.29 -18.83
C ILE A 414 0.31 -3.83 -20.26
N VAL A 415 1.01 -4.94 -20.43
CA VAL A 415 1.22 -5.61 -21.72
C VAL A 415 0.80 -7.06 -21.64
N LYS A 416 0.55 -7.71 -22.78
CA LYS A 416 0.38 -9.17 -22.83
C LYS A 416 1.72 -9.82 -23.11
N ALA A 417 2.28 -10.50 -22.12
CA ALA A 417 3.50 -11.29 -22.24
C ALA A 417 3.20 -12.74 -21.86
N GLY A 418 3.55 -13.69 -22.72
CA GLY A 418 3.29 -15.12 -22.49
C GLY A 418 1.80 -15.48 -22.26
N GLY A 419 0.89 -14.76 -22.91
CA GLY A 419 -0.57 -14.97 -22.78
C GLY A 419 -1.19 -14.44 -21.48
N ARG A 420 -0.43 -13.75 -20.62
CA ARG A 420 -0.93 -13.13 -19.38
C ARG A 420 -0.67 -11.63 -19.38
N ASN A 421 -1.46 -10.89 -18.60
CA ASN A 421 -1.18 -9.48 -18.35
C ASN A 421 0.06 -9.37 -17.47
N ALA A 422 1.02 -8.59 -17.92
CA ALA A 422 2.27 -8.31 -17.23
C ALA A 422 2.51 -6.81 -17.18
N ARG A 423 3.20 -6.34 -16.15
CA ARG A 423 3.62 -4.93 -16.02
C ARG A 423 5.07 -4.83 -16.47
N ARG A 424 5.38 -3.87 -17.35
CA ARG A 424 6.74 -3.64 -17.90
C ARG A 424 7.06 -2.16 -17.89
N ILE A 425 8.29 -1.81 -17.53
CA ILE A 425 8.88 -0.50 -17.83
C ILE A 425 9.19 -0.48 -19.33
N GLN A 426 8.26 0.02 -20.13
CA GLN A 426 8.38 0.02 -21.58
C GLN A 426 9.53 0.88 -22.06
N LYS A 427 9.77 2.03 -21.42
CA LYS A 427 10.87 2.93 -21.75
C LYS A 427 11.49 3.54 -20.50
N VAL A 428 12.80 3.70 -20.54
CA VAL A 428 13.56 4.58 -19.62
C VAL A 428 14.08 5.73 -20.46
N VAL A 429 13.60 6.94 -20.18
CA VAL A 429 13.87 8.14 -20.99
C VAL A 429 14.54 9.18 -20.12
N GLU A 430 15.64 9.75 -20.60
CA GLU A 430 16.29 10.90 -20.01
C GLU A 430 15.75 12.19 -20.64
N VAL A 431 15.56 13.22 -19.83
CA VAL A 431 15.33 14.59 -20.29
C VAL A 431 16.69 15.30 -20.33
N VAL A 432 17.12 15.68 -21.53
CA VAL A 432 18.46 16.24 -21.77
C VAL A 432 18.45 17.76 -21.66
N GLY A 433 17.36 18.39 -22.09
CA GLY A 433 17.23 19.85 -22.07
C GLY A 433 16.07 20.33 -22.93
N VAL A 434 16.09 21.61 -23.28
CA VAL A 434 15.12 22.24 -24.17
C VAL A 434 15.86 22.88 -25.34
N GLU A 435 15.42 22.58 -26.55
CA GLU A 435 15.96 23.19 -27.77
C GLU A 435 15.58 24.67 -27.84
N LYS A 436 16.58 25.55 -28.05
CA LYS A 436 16.37 27.01 -27.97
C LYS A 436 15.46 27.58 -29.07
N GLN A 437 15.38 26.95 -30.23
CA GLN A 437 14.64 27.48 -31.38
C GLN A 437 13.18 27.03 -31.41
N THR A 438 12.96 25.73 -31.23
CA THR A 438 11.63 25.10 -31.27
C THR A 438 10.94 25.11 -29.91
N ASN A 439 11.71 25.41 -28.85
CA ASN A 439 11.30 25.23 -27.46
C ASN A 439 10.92 23.77 -27.16
N GLU A 440 11.35 22.78 -27.95
CA GLU A 440 11.00 21.37 -27.73
C GLU A 440 11.88 20.73 -26.65
N VAL A 441 11.28 19.84 -25.85
CA VAL A 441 12.01 19.08 -24.84
C VAL A 441 12.78 17.97 -25.54
N ILE A 442 14.12 17.99 -25.39
CA ILE A 442 15.01 16.99 -25.95
C ILE A 442 15.07 15.80 -25.00
N THR A 443 14.78 14.62 -25.51
CA THR A 443 14.80 13.37 -24.74
C THR A 443 15.73 12.33 -25.34
N ASN A 444 16.35 11.49 -24.50
CA ASN A 444 17.14 10.33 -24.91
C ASN A 444 16.51 9.05 -24.35
N THR A 445 16.20 8.06 -25.18
CA THR A 445 15.71 6.76 -24.67
C THR A 445 16.93 5.90 -24.34
N VAL A 446 17.08 5.51 -23.07
CA VAL A 446 18.21 4.71 -22.56
C VAL A 446 17.90 3.22 -22.65
N PHE A 447 16.68 2.83 -22.29
CA PHE A 447 16.19 1.46 -22.42
C PHE A 447 14.85 1.46 -23.12
N ASP A 448 14.67 0.51 -24.05
CA ASP A 448 13.40 0.26 -24.74
C ASP A 448 13.03 -1.23 -24.60
N TRP A 449 11.76 -1.50 -24.33
CA TRP A 449 11.27 -2.87 -24.20
C TRP A 449 10.78 -3.39 -25.55
N ASP A 450 11.38 -4.49 -26.00
CA ASP A 450 10.93 -5.19 -27.20
C ASP A 450 9.79 -6.16 -26.86
N GLN A 451 8.60 -5.83 -27.38
CA GLN A 451 7.39 -6.62 -27.20
C GLN A 451 7.50 -8.05 -27.77
N ASN A 452 8.31 -8.26 -28.81
CA ASN A 452 8.39 -9.56 -29.48
C ASN A 452 9.21 -10.56 -28.66
N THR A 453 10.29 -10.10 -28.02
CA THR A 453 11.19 -10.95 -27.24
C THR A 453 10.97 -10.86 -25.73
N ASP A 454 10.15 -9.93 -25.26
CA ASP A 454 9.96 -9.56 -23.84
C ASP A 454 11.30 -9.24 -23.16
N ARG A 455 12.17 -8.50 -23.87
CA ARG A 455 13.51 -8.09 -23.39
C ARG A 455 13.67 -6.58 -23.41
N PHE A 456 14.54 -6.10 -22.53
CA PHE A 456 14.93 -4.70 -22.48
C PHE A 456 16.22 -4.49 -23.28
N LEU A 457 16.18 -3.58 -24.25
CA LEU A 457 17.30 -3.23 -25.10
C LEU A 457 17.90 -1.91 -24.61
N TYR A 458 19.20 -1.90 -24.33
CA TYR A 458 19.94 -0.67 -24.05
C TYR A 458 20.22 0.05 -25.37
N SER A 459 19.95 1.35 -25.44
CA SER A 459 20.13 2.15 -26.65
C SER A 459 21.60 2.43 -27.00
N GLY A 460 22.51 2.22 -26.04
CA GLY A 460 23.94 2.43 -26.19
C GLY A 460 24.47 3.69 -25.51
N HIS A 461 23.62 4.63 -25.09
CA HIS A 461 24.06 5.92 -24.56
C HIS A 461 23.19 6.47 -23.42
N SER A 462 23.84 7.09 -22.43
CA SER A 462 23.22 7.71 -21.24
C SER A 462 23.86 9.08 -20.98
N TYR A 463 23.06 10.15 -21.08
CA TYR A 463 23.49 11.51 -20.77
C TYR A 463 23.63 11.72 -19.25
N LEU A 464 22.94 10.93 -18.43
CA LEU A 464 23.19 10.89 -17.00
C LEU A 464 24.62 10.44 -16.72
N HIS A 465 25.06 9.35 -17.34
CA HIS A 465 26.40 8.81 -17.16
C HIS A 465 27.46 9.83 -17.56
N ASP A 466 27.28 10.53 -18.68
CA ASP A 466 28.18 11.63 -19.08
C ASP A 466 28.29 12.74 -18.03
N ARG A 467 27.16 13.11 -17.40
CA ARG A 467 27.15 14.12 -16.34
C ARG A 467 27.85 13.63 -15.08
N VAL A 468 27.65 12.36 -14.69
CA VAL A 468 28.34 11.75 -13.54
C VAL A 468 29.85 11.69 -13.79
N LEU A 469 30.29 11.22 -14.96
CA LEU A 469 31.70 11.17 -15.33
C LEU A 469 32.39 12.54 -15.17
N ARG A 470 31.71 13.61 -15.58
CA ARG A 470 32.24 14.99 -15.47
C ARG A 470 32.21 15.52 -14.04
N SER A 471 31.12 15.30 -13.30
CA SER A 471 30.94 15.88 -11.97
C SER A 471 31.77 15.17 -10.89
N GLU A 472 31.96 13.86 -11.02
CA GLU A 472 32.75 13.05 -10.08
C GLU A 472 34.20 12.83 -10.55
N ASN A 473 34.59 13.41 -11.70
CA ASN A 473 35.91 13.23 -12.33
C ASN A 473 36.29 11.75 -12.48
N MET A 474 35.33 10.95 -12.93
CA MET A 474 35.45 9.50 -13.11
C MET A 474 35.76 9.11 -14.55
N THR A 475 36.41 7.96 -14.73
CA THR A 475 36.58 7.35 -16.06
C THR A 475 35.39 6.46 -16.41
N THR A 476 35.18 6.23 -17.71
CA THR A 476 34.14 5.32 -18.21
C THR A 476 34.30 3.90 -17.65
N GLU A 477 35.54 3.45 -17.47
CA GLU A 477 35.86 2.13 -16.89
C GLU A 477 35.42 2.04 -15.42
N GLN A 478 35.64 3.09 -14.63
CA GLN A 478 35.18 3.15 -13.24
C GLN A 478 33.65 3.12 -13.18
N LEU A 479 32.98 3.91 -14.00
CA LEU A 479 31.51 3.92 -14.03
C LEU A 479 30.95 2.57 -14.45
N ASN A 480 31.47 1.97 -15.53
CA ASN A 480 31.05 0.63 -15.96
C ASN A 480 31.26 -0.40 -14.85
N SER A 481 32.39 -0.34 -14.13
CA SER A 481 32.65 -1.22 -12.99
C SER A 481 31.62 -1.06 -11.85
N ILE A 482 31.20 0.17 -11.55
CA ILE A 482 30.13 0.43 -10.57
C ILE A 482 28.81 -0.18 -11.04
N MET A 483 28.44 0.05 -12.30
CA MET A 483 27.20 -0.47 -12.88
C MET A 483 27.17 -2.00 -12.90
N ASP A 484 28.26 -2.63 -13.34
CA ASP A 484 28.40 -4.08 -13.36
C ASP A 484 28.36 -4.68 -11.96
N ARG A 485 29.00 -4.04 -10.98
CA ARG A 485 28.94 -4.47 -9.57
C ARG A 485 27.50 -4.40 -9.05
N LYS A 486 26.79 -3.30 -9.26
CA LYS A 486 25.38 -3.14 -8.83
C LYS A 486 24.49 -4.20 -9.47
N LYS A 487 24.63 -4.41 -10.78
CA LYS A 487 23.92 -5.45 -11.52
C LYS A 487 24.18 -6.84 -10.92
N LYS A 488 25.44 -7.20 -10.73
CA LYS A 488 25.84 -8.50 -10.18
C LYS A 488 25.24 -8.74 -8.80
N VAL A 489 25.28 -7.74 -7.92
CA VAL A 489 24.64 -7.81 -6.60
C VAL A 489 23.15 -8.11 -6.72
N LEU A 490 22.43 -7.40 -7.60
CA LEU A 490 21.00 -7.62 -7.80
C LEU A 490 20.69 -9.02 -8.36
N GLU A 491 21.53 -9.54 -9.25
CA GLU A 491 21.41 -10.90 -9.79
C GLU A 491 21.67 -11.97 -8.72
N GLU A 492 22.69 -11.80 -7.88
CA GLU A 492 22.99 -12.71 -6.77
C GLU A 492 21.83 -12.76 -5.76
N ILE A 493 21.22 -11.62 -5.43
CA ILE A 493 20.07 -11.55 -4.51
C ILE A 493 18.84 -12.20 -5.15
N LYS A 494 18.64 -12.00 -6.45
CA LYS A 494 17.53 -12.58 -7.21
C LYS A 494 17.52 -14.10 -7.12
N ASP A 495 18.67 -14.75 -7.15
CA ASP A 495 18.76 -16.21 -7.08
C ASP A 495 18.54 -16.77 -5.66
N GLY A 496 18.54 -15.91 -4.64
CA GLY A 496 18.26 -16.26 -3.25
C GLY A 496 16.78 -16.28 -2.85
N ALA A 497 16.56 -16.56 -1.57
CA ALA A 497 15.25 -16.44 -0.94
C ALA A 497 14.73 -15.00 -1.02
N ARG A 498 13.41 -14.83 -1.14
CA ARG A 498 12.80 -13.50 -1.18
C ARG A 498 13.06 -12.76 0.13
N LEU A 499 13.61 -11.56 0.03
CA LEU A 499 13.76 -10.62 1.14
C LEU A 499 12.55 -9.69 1.18
N ASP A 500 12.09 -9.35 2.38
CA ASP A 500 11.18 -8.23 2.59
C ASP A 500 11.90 -6.90 2.29
N ILE A 501 11.13 -5.82 2.15
CA ILE A 501 11.68 -4.52 1.73
C ILE A 501 12.72 -3.95 2.69
N TYR A 502 12.60 -4.21 4.00
CA TYR A 502 13.52 -3.71 5.02
C TYR A 502 14.85 -4.47 4.98
N LYS A 503 14.82 -5.81 4.96
CA LYS A 503 16.03 -6.63 4.80
C LYS A 503 16.74 -6.37 3.48
N PHE A 504 15.98 -6.14 2.41
CA PHE A 504 16.55 -5.73 1.14
C PHE A 504 17.30 -4.40 1.28
N SER A 505 16.68 -3.39 1.89
CA SER A 505 17.30 -2.08 2.07
C SER A 505 18.54 -2.15 2.97
N ASP A 506 18.49 -2.87 4.09
CA ASP A 506 19.63 -3.05 5.01
C ASP A 506 20.83 -3.67 4.29
N MET A 507 20.58 -4.71 3.49
CA MET A 507 21.63 -5.40 2.74
C MET A 507 22.24 -4.49 1.66
N ILE A 508 21.42 -3.77 0.90
CA ILE A 508 21.91 -2.86 -0.15
C ILE A 508 22.75 -1.73 0.46
N ASN A 509 22.29 -1.13 1.56
CA ASN A 509 23.03 -0.08 2.25
C ASN A 509 24.32 -0.62 2.90
N GLY A 510 24.28 -1.80 3.51
CA GLY A 510 25.49 -2.45 4.06
C GLY A 510 26.58 -2.68 3.01
N LEU A 511 26.19 -2.99 1.77
CA LEU A 511 27.09 -3.14 0.62
C LEU A 511 27.66 -1.81 0.11
N ALA A 512 26.89 -0.72 0.21
CA ALA A 512 27.33 0.63 -0.16
C ALA A 512 28.41 1.18 0.81
N TYR A 513 28.32 0.84 2.11
CA TYR A 513 29.29 1.24 3.15
C TYR A 513 30.47 0.27 3.35
N GLY A 514 30.72 -0.64 2.40
CA GLY A 514 31.95 -1.45 2.38
C GLY A 514 31.89 -2.80 3.11
N SER A 515 30.71 -3.30 3.47
CA SER A 515 30.56 -4.68 3.95
C SER A 515 30.62 -5.66 2.76
N SER A 516 31.38 -6.76 2.87
CA SER A 516 31.44 -7.80 1.85
C SER A 516 30.07 -8.46 1.63
N PRO A 517 29.69 -8.87 0.40
CA PRO A 517 28.47 -9.65 0.13
C PRO A 517 28.33 -10.93 0.97
N HIS A 518 29.42 -11.45 1.50
CA HIS A 518 29.41 -12.63 2.38
C HIS A 518 29.10 -12.33 3.85
N ALA A 519 29.24 -11.08 4.31
CA ALA A 519 29.00 -10.70 5.70
C ALA A 519 27.51 -10.38 6.00
N ALA A 520 26.69 -10.16 4.97
CA ALA A 520 25.28 -9.76 5.09
C ALA A 520 24.28 -10.91 4.86
N ARG A 521 24.72 -12.17 4.95
CA ARG A 521 23.78 -13.31 4.95
C ARG A 521 23.15 -13.41 6.34
N PRO A 522 21.81 -13.46 6.49
CA PRO A 522 21.22 -13.92 7.73
C PRO A 522 21.70 -15.36 7.96
N GLU A 523 22.22 -15.64 9.15
CA GLU A 523 22.70 -16.96 9.53
C GLU A 523 21.63 -18.00 9.18
N SER A 524 21.94 -18.86 8.19
CA SER A 524 21.18 -20.07 7.99
C SER A 524 21.41 -20.91 9.23
N GLY A 525 20.39 -21.02 10.09
CA GLY A 525 20.41 -21.88 11.26
C GLY A 525 20.82 -23.28 10.86
N SER A 526 22.08 -23.64 11.14
CA SER A 526 22.51 -25.02 11.20
C SER A 526 21.84 -25.63 12.41
N GLY A 527 20.75 -26.36 12.18
CA GLY A 527 20.28 -27.35 13.13
C GLY A 527 21.40 -28.34 13.38
N GLY A 528 21.97 -28.29 14.58
CA GLY A 528 22.76 -29.39 15.12
C GLY A 528 21.81 -30.53 15.48
N GLU A 529 22.20 -31.75 15.09
CA GLU A 529 21.76 -32.99 15.73
C GLU A 529 22.02 -32.98 17.23
#